data_AF-A0A382G255-F1
#
_entry.id   AF-A0A382G255-F1
#
_cell.length_a   1.000
_cell.length_b   1.000
_cell.length_c   1.000
_cell.angle_alpha   90.00
_cell.angle_beta   90.00
_cell.angle_gamma   90.00
#
_symmetry.space_group_name_H-M   'P 1'
#
loop_
_entity.id
_entity.type
_entity.pdbx_description
1 polymer ?
#
loop_
_entity_poly.entity_id
_entity_poly.type
_entity_poly.pdbx_seq_one_letter_code
_entity_poly.pdbx_strand_id
1 'polypeptide(L)'
;VNSEGLRGQEFSKDKPDNTYRIIAVGGSTTFGSGVTDENTWPRILEKKLQNLSESKNIEVINTGIGGITSFNESKLIKEKLIHYKPDLLIVYDGNNDMGCKMVEHITKDHNDSKEAKIKSCGVYSPDNYEKIYAERWSEICRVGEENGFETVFILQPIPHFDKILTDQEFHNYFLRPEHTSYLNSLESYAQQLGSIEKHCTAAADFRGVFDYYLEPLYWDYIHVGDRGNEILADKVLELISPILHEKGITKQILLQPNIIKPSQDPEVILQLYEANWGKLLPNQKIFVGQNLSGNDFSNSNLENEIFFGSDLTNANFENSVLSGSDFSLANLKNANLKNAVIDGIKLWQTTLDQTDFTNADFRQVNLVNVDLTNAILKNSNLSNKDLTKTFLYKSDLSGADLTHSNLSVVYLGDTVLKDANLTNALLYEADLSLALAKDLSGTVLIGAAITHSNLVGVDFSGKNLSGVNFFSSDLTGQDFRNNITFFDNKFQSTELSNANFEGVDMFSD
;
A
#
# COMPACT_ATOMS: atom_id res chain seq x y z
N VAL A 1 13.66 -13.71 -24.97
CA VAL A 1 12.47 -13.54 -25.84
C VAL A 1 12.71 -14.38 -27.07
N ASN A 2 11.73 -15.19 -27.46
CA ASN A 2 11.77 -16.08 -28.60
C ASN A 2 11.37 -15.36 -29.91
N SER A 3 11.35 -16.09 -31.02
CA SER A 3 11.05 -15.57 -32.36
C SER A 3 9.67 -14.94 -32.51
N GLU A 4 8.74 -15.26 -31.62
CA GLU A 4 7.37 -14.72 -31.59
C GLU A 4 7.22 -13.46 -30.72
N GLY A 5 8.32 -12.98 -30.13
CA GLY A 5 8.32 -11.83 -29.22
C GLY A 5 7.86 -12.19 -27.80
N LEU A 6 7.79 -13.48 -27.46
CA LEU A 6 7.30 -13.98 -26.19
C LEU A 6 8.45 -14.46 -25.31
N ARG A 7 8.23 -14.57 -23.99
CA ARG A 7 9.28 -15.01 -23.07
C ARG A 7 9.40 -16.55 -23.08
N GLY A 8 10.60 -17.05 -22.81
CA GLY A 8 10.89 -18.48 -22.80
C GLY A 8 11.54 -19.01 -24.07
N GLN A 9 11.54 -20.35 -24.19
CA GLN A 9 12.07 -21.08 -25.33
C GLN A 9 11.16 -20.97 -26.56
N GLU A 10 11.65 -21.44 -27.71
CA GLU A 10 10.82 -21.59 -28.91
C GLU A 10 9.78 -22.68 -28.69
N PHE A 11 8.57 -22.46 -29.21
CA PHE A 11 7.48 -23.42 -29.14
C PHE A 11 6.73 -23.49 -30.47
N SER A 12 6.05 -24.61 -30.71
CA SER A 12 5.29 -24.82 -31.94
C SER A 12 3.92 -24.13 -31.86
N LYS A 13 3.55 -23.41 -32.92
CA LYS A 13 2.19 -22.87 -33.09
C LYS A 13 1.15 -23.99 -33.06
N ASP A 14 1.44 -25.07 -33.79
CA ASP A 14 0.63 -26.28 -33.69
C ASP A 14 0.86 -26.96 -32.34
N LYS A 15 -0.23 -27.12 -31.59
CA LYS A 15 -0.22 -27.82 -30.31
C LYS A 15 0.21 -29.28 -30.53
N PRO A 16 1.30 -29.74 -29.89
CA PRO A 16 1.75 -31.12 -30.04
C PRO A 16 0.69 -32.11 -29.53
N ASP A 17 0.70 -33.31 -30.11
CA ASP A 17 -0.18 -34.38 -29.65
C ASP A 17 0.05 -34.70 -28.16
N ASN A 18 -1.02 -35.11 -27.48
CA ASN A 18 -1.02 -35.44 -26.06
C ASN A 18 -0.50 -34.32 -25.12
N THR A 19 -0.65 -33.06 -25.52
CA THR A 19 -0.23 -31.90 -24.73
C THR A 19 -1.44 -31.13 -24.18
N TYR A 20 -1.37 -30.73 -22.91
CA TYR A 20 -2.25 -29.74 -22.32
C TYR A 20 -1.53 -28.40 -22.25
N ARG A 21 -2.04 -27.42 -23.00
CA ARG A 21 -1.40 -26.13 -23.23
C ARG A 21 -2.07 -25.05 -22.38
N ILE A 22 -1.28 -24.44 -21.51
CA ILE A 22 -1.67 -23.28 -20.71
C ILE A 22 -1.03 -22.04 -21.32
N ILE A 23 -1.79 -20.97 -21.47
CA ILE A 23 -1.25 -19.66 -21.87
C ILE A 23 -1.39 -18.71 -20.69
N ALA A 24 -0.26 -18.16 -20.22
CA ALA A 24 -0.20 -17.18 -19.15
C ALA A 24 -0.11 -15.76 -19.73
N VAL A 25 -1.17 -14.97 -19.53
CA VAL A 25 -1.32 -13.59 -20.00
C VAL A 25 -1.13 -12.63 -18.83
N GLY A 26 -0.52 -11.48 -19.10
CA GLY A 26 -0.36 -10.41 -18.11
C GLY A 26 0.70 -9.38 -18.49
N GLY A 27 0.94 -8.47 -17.56
CA GLY A 27 1.94 -7.41 -17.70
C GLY A 27 3.40 -7.85 -17.57
N SER A 28 4.22 -6.88 -17.14
CA SER A 28 5.64 -7.10 -16.79
C SER A 28 5.84 -8.09 -15.65
N THR A 29 4.83 -8.27 -14.79
CA THR A 29 4.80 -9.25 -13.71
C THR A 29 4.71 -10.68 -14.25
N THR A 30 3.84 -10.95 -15.23
CA THR A 30 3.81 -12.24 -15.95
C THR A 30 5.03 -12.44 -16.82
N PHE A 31 5.52 -11.38 -17.46
CA PHE A 31 6.80 -11.42 -18.16
C PHE A 31 7.96 -11.75 -17.21
N GLY A 32 7.82 -11.58 -15.90
CA GLY A 32 8.89 -11.81 -14.93
C GLY A 32 10.04 -10.82 -15.08
N SER A 33 9.72 -9.52 -15.18
CA SER A 33 10.72 -8.46 -15.10
C SER A 33 11.51 -8.56 -13.80
N GLY A 34 12.84 -8.48 -13.90
CA GLY A 34 13.74 -8.57 -12.74
C GLY A 34 14.17 -9.98 -12.34
N VAL A 35 13.60 -11.04 -12.94
CA VAL A 35 13.99 -12.44 -12.67
C VAL A 35 14.46 -13.16 -13.93
N THR A 36 15.14 -14.29 -13.76
CA THR A 36 15.54 -15.16 -14.89
C THR A 36 14.33 -15.90 -15.46
N ASP A 37 14.45 -16.46 -16.67
CA ASP A 37 13.37 -17.22 -17.30
C ASP A 37 12.87 -18.39 -16.42
N GLU A 38 13.83 -19.09 -15.81
CA GLU A 38 13.59 -20.26 -14.96
C GLU A 38 12.83 -19.94 -13.66
N ASN A 39 12.80 -18.66 -13.28
CA ASN A 39 12.22 -18.16 -12.04
C ASN A 39 10.93 -17.34 -12.27
N THR A 40 10.43 -17.26 -13.49
CA THR A 40 9.11 -16.66 -13.74
C THR A 40 8.00 -17.59 -13.25
N TRP A 41 6.92 -17.03 -12.69
CA TRP A 41 5.81 -17.85 -12.21
C TRP A 41 5.23 -18.81 -13.27
N PRO A 42 5.12 -18.47 -14.59
CA PRO A 42 4.63 -19.42 -15.59
C PRO A 42 5.58 -20.61 -15.79
N ARG A 43 6.89 -20.36 -15.77
CA ARG A 43 7.91 -21.41 -15.93
C ARG A 43 8.01 -22.30 -14.70
N ILE A 44 7.88 -21.73 -13.50
CA ILE A 44 7.81 -22.50 -12.26
C ILE A 44 6.54 -23.39 -12.25
N LEU A 45 5.40 -22.84 -12.66
CA LEU A 45 4.14 -23.57 -12.78
C LEU A 45 4.28 -24.74 -13.76
N GLU A 46 4.89 -24.53 -14.92
CA GLU A 46 5.13 -25.59 -15.91
C GLU A 46 5.90 -26.76 -15.30
N LYS A 47 7.03 -26.50 -14.63
CA LYS A 47 7.85 -27.55 -14.00
C LYS A 47 7.07 -28.31 -12.94
N LYS A 48 6.30 -27.62 -12.10
CA LYS A 48 5.47 -28.24 -11.06
C LYS A 48 4.42 -29.15 -11.70
N LEU A 49 3.73 -28.68 -12.74
CA LEU A 49 2.71 -29.45 -13.44
C LEU A 49 3.29 -30.63 -14.24
N GLN A 50 4.45 -30.49 -14.87
CA GLN A 50 5.13 -31.60 -15.54
C GLN A 50 5.45 -32.75 -14.58
N ASN A 51 5.78 -32.44 -13.32
CA ASN A 51 6.02 -33.45 -12.29
C ASN A 51 4.73 -34.07 -11.74
N LEU A 52 3.59 -33.38 -11.83
CA LEU A 52 2.30 -33.82 -11.29
C LEU A 52 1.39 -34.48 -12.33
N SER A 53 1.63 -34.23 -13.61
CA SER A 53 0.80 -34.75 -14.71
C SER A 53 0.99 -36.25 -14.87
N GLU A 54 -0.11 -37.00 -14.94
CA GLU A 54 -0.10 -38.46 -15.09
C GLU A 54 -0.33 -38.92 -16.54
N SER A 55 -0.88 -38.04 -17.38
CA SER A 55 -1.46 -38.44 -18.67
C SER A 55 -1.08 -37.55 -19.85
N LYS A 56 -0.65 -36.30 -19.61
CA LYS A 56 -0.38 -35.29 -20.64
C LYS A 56 0.99 -34.65 -20.48
N ASN A 57 1.60 -34.28 -21.59
CA ASN A 57 2.68 -33.29 -21.56
C ASN A 57 2.08 -31.93 -21.19
N ILE A 58 2.75 -31.18 -20.32
CA ILE A 58 2.32 -29.83 -19.96
C ILE A 58 3.24 -28.82 -20.61
N GLU A 59 2.62 -27.84 -21.26
CA GLU A 59 3.29 -26.68 -21.84
C GLU A 59 2.63 -25.41 -21.28
N VAL A 60 3.43 -24.52 -20.71
CA VAL A 60 2.97 -23.20 -20.24
C VAL A 60 3.68 -22.11 -21.03
N ILE A 61 2.93 -21.38 -21.84
CA ILE A 61 3.46 -20.30 -22.67
C ILE A 61 3.35 -18.98 -21.92
N ASN A 62 4.50 -18.35 -21.64
CA ASN A 62 4.55 -17.02 -21.04
C ASN A 62 4.37 -15.93 -22.11
N THR A 63 3.19 -15.31 -22.13
CA THR A 63 2.88 -14.22 -23.07
C THR A 63 2.88 -12.84 -22.42
N GLY A 64 3.58 -12.69 -21.29
CA GLY A 64 3.63 -11.42 -20.57
C GLY A 64 4.25 -10.30 -21.41
N ILE A 65 3.69 -9.10 -21.35
CA ILE A 65 4.19 -7.91 -22.06
C ILE A 65 4.25 -6.71 -21.13
N GLY A 66 5.40 -6.05 -21.02
CA GLY A 66 5.57 -4.89 -20.15
C GLY A 66 4.61 -3.74 -20.51
N GLY A 67 3.91 -3.20 -19.50
CA GLY A 67 3.01 -2.05 -19.64
C GLY A 67 1.72 -2.31 -20.41
N ILE A 68 1.41 -3.55 -20.78
CA ILE A 68 0.18 -3.90 -21.47
C ILE A 68 -1.03 -3.74 -20.54
N THR A 69 -2.16 -3.30 -21.08
CA THR A 69 -3.43 -3.11 -20.38
C THR A 69 -4.46 -4.11 -20.88
N SER A 70 -5.56 -4.31 -20.15
CA SER A 70 -6.70 -5.15 -20.54
C SER A 70 -7.19 -4.89 -21.97
N PHE A 71 -7.08 -3.65 -22.45
CA PHE A 71 -7.45 -3.29 -23.82
C PHE A 71 -6.56 -3.97 -24.86
N ASN A 72 -5.24 -3.91 -24.68
CA ASN A 72 -4.29 -4.48 -25.61
C ASN A 72 -4.14 -5.99 -25.42
N GLU A 73 -4.25 -6.49 -24.18
CA GLU A 73 -4.31 -7.92 -23.90
C GLU A 73 -5.51 -8.57 -24.57
N SER A 74 -6.69 -7.93 -24.51
CA SER A 74 -7.90 -8.45 -25.17
C SER A 74 -7.71 -8.63 -26.67
N LYS A 75 -7.05 -7.67 -27.34
CA LYS A 75 -6.71 -7.78 -28.76
C LYS A 75 -5.69 -8.89 -29.01
N LEU A 76 -4.63 -8.95 -28.23
CA LEU A 76 -3.60 -9.98 -28.34
C LEU A 76 -4.22 -11.38 -28.25
N ILE A 77 -5.14 -11.59 -27.30
CA ILE A 77 -5.83 -12.87 -27.15
C ILE A 77 -6.65 -13.19 -28.41
N LYS A 78 -7.57 -12.28 -28.79
CA LYS A 78 -8.51 -12.47 -29.90
C LYS A 78 -7.83 -12.61 -31.26
N GLU A 79 -6.75 -11.89 -31.50
CA GLU A 79 -6.08 -11.81 -32.81
C GLU A 79 -4.91 -12.80 -32.95
N LYS A 80 -4.32 -13.24 -31.83
CA LYS A 80 -3.10 -14.07 -31.84
C LYS A 80 -3.22 -15.32 -30.98
N LEU A 81 -3.54 -15.20 -29.70
CA LEU A 81 -3.36 -16.32 -28.75
C LEU A 81 -4.37 -17.47 -28.94
N ILE A 82 -5.59 -17.19 -29.40
CA ILE A 82 -6.58 -18.25 -29.71
C ILE A 82 -6.06 -19.25 -30.75
N HIS A 83 -5.22 -18.79 -31.68
CA HIS A 83 -4.68 -19.64 -32.76
C HIS A 83 -3.61 -20.62 -32.28
N TYR A 84 -3.13 -20.46 -31.05
CA TYR A 84 -2.24 -21.42 -30.39
C TYR A 84 -3.01 -22.56 -29.72
N LYS A 85 -4.33 -22.64 -29.86
CA LYS A 85 -5.17 -23.75 -29.37
C LYS A 85 -4.94 -24.06 -27.87
N PRO A 86 -4.97 -23.04 -26.97
CA PRO A 86 -4.86 -23.29 -25.54
C PRO A 86 -5.94 -24.27 -25.07
N ASP A 87 -5.67 -24.98 -23.99
CA ASP A 87 -6.69 -25.68 -23.22
C ASP A 87 -7.12 -24.84 -22.01
N LEU A 88 -6.22 -24.03 -21.47
CA LEU A 88 -6.47 -23.11 -20.36
C LEU A 88 -5.75 -21.77 -20.61
N LEU A 89 -6.47 -20.67 -20.39
CA LEU A 89 -5.94 -19.32 -20.36
C LEU A 89 -5.92 -18.82 -18.92
N ILE A 90 -4.75 -18.38 -18.43
CA ILE A 90 -4.61 -17.75 -17.12
C ILE A 90 -4.29 -16.28 -17.35
N VAL A 91 -5.22 -15.40 -17.01
CA VAL A 91 -5.04 -13.96 -17.05
C VAL A 91 -4.64 -13.49 -15.65
N TYR A 92 -3.45 -12.91 -15.53
CA TYR A 92 -2.96 -12.29 -14.30
C TYR A 92 -2.72 -10.80 -14.56
N ASP A 93 -3.70 -9.97 -14.20
CA ASP A 93 -3.70 -8.55 -14.57
C ASP A 93 -4.43 -7.66 -13.55
N GLY A 94 -4.45 -6.35 -13.80
CA GLY A 94 -5.08 -5.30 -13.00
C GLY A 94 -4.18 -4.08 -12.82
N ASN A 95 -2.86 -4.23 -12.84
CA ASN A 95 -1.95 -3.16 -12.41
C ASN A 95 -1.82 -2.01 -13.42
N ASN A 96 -1.61 -2.32 -14.70
CA ASN A 96 -1.47 -1.26 -15.69
C ASN A 96 -2.79 -0.53 -15.94
N ASP A 97 -3.92 -1.25 -15.81
CA ASP A 97 -5.26 -0.69 -15.90
C ASP A 97 -5.58 0.30 -14.78
N MET A 98 -4.95 0.20 -13.61
CA MET A 98 -5.14 1.21 -12.56
C MET A 98 -4.83 2.62 -13.06
N GLY A 99 -3.80 2.77 -13.89
CA GLY A 99 -3.49 4.04 -14.55
C GLY A 99 -4.63 4.53 -15.45
N CYS A 100 -5.39 3.62 -16.07
CA CYS A 100 -6.51 3.99 -16.95
C CYS A 100 -7.72 4.58 -16.21
N LYS A 101 -7.88 4.24 -14.92
CA LYS A 101 -8.93 4.83 -14.06
C LYS A 101 -8.54 6.21 -13.53
N MET A 102 -7.25 6.51 -13.45
CA MET A 102 -6.80 7.80 -12.93
C MET A 102 -7.13 8.96 -13.87
N VAL A 103 -7.42 10.11 -13.28
CA VAL A 103 -7.48 11.39 -14.00
C VAL A 103 -6.10 11.76 -14.55
N GLU A 104 -6.08 12.73 -15.48
CA GLU A 104 -4.85 13.26 -16.04
C GLU A 104 -3.92 13.78 -14.96
N HIS A 105 -2.67 13.32 -14.99
CA HIS A 105 -1.61 13.80 -14.12
C HIS A 105 -0.25 13.66 -14.83
N ILE A 106 0.70 14.49 -14.45
CA ILE A 106 2.07 14.46 -14.94
C ILE A 106 2.98 14.37 -13.73
N THR A 107 3.83 13.36 -13.72
CA THR A 107 4.83 13.17 -12.68
C THR A 107 6.21 13.18 -13.32
N LYS A 108 7.25 13.11 -12.49
CA LYS A 108 8.63 13.03 -12.97
C LYS A 108 8.84 11.84 -13.92
N ASP A 109 8.11 10.74 -13.69
CA ASP A 109 8.32 9.47 -14.37
C ASP A 109 7.20 9.11 -15.38
N HIS A 110 6.04 9.76 -15.33
CA HIS A 110 4.88 9.41 -16.15
C HIS A 110 4.18 10.66 -16.74
N ASN A 111 3.81 10.58 -18.02
CA ASN A 111 2.93 11.55 -18.69
C ASN A 111 1.61 10.87 -19.05
N ASP A 112 0.62 11.06 -18.19
CA ASP A 112 -0.66 10.37 -18.23
C ASP A 112 -1.77 11.27 -18.80
N SER A 113 -1.53 11.86 -19.97
CA SER A 113 -2.53 12.67 -20.67
C SER A 113 -3.74 11.84 -21.12
N LYS A 114 -4.88 12.49 -21.34
CA LYS A 114 -6.08 11.86 -21.89
C LYS A 114 -5.82 11.14 -23.21
N GLU A 115 -5.01 11.72 -24.10
CA GLU A 115 -4.64 11.10 -25.37
C GLU A 115 -3.79 9.84 -25.16
N ALA A 116 -2.83 9.89 -24.24
CA ALA A 116 -2.01 8.74 -23.88
C ALA A 116 -2.88 7.60 -23.33
N LYS A 117 -3.81 7.92 -22.41
CA LYS A 117 -4.78 6.97 -21.86
C LYS A 117 -5.72 6.42 -22.93
N ILE A 118 -6.29 7.22 -23.83
CA ILE A 118 -7.13 6.68 -24.92
C ILE A 118 -6.34 5.68 -25.77
N LYS A 119 -5.06 5.96 -26.03
CA LYS A 119 -4.20 5.06 -26.81
C LYS A 119 -3.90 3.76 -26.09
N SER A 120 -3.52 3.80 -24.81
CA SER A 120 -3.14 2.61 -24.04
C SER A 120 -4.35 1.84 -23.50
N CYS A 121 -5.37 2.55 -23.05
CA CYS A 121 -6.54 2.04 -22.34
C CYS A 121 -7.76 1.85 -23.24
N GLY A 122 -7.69 2.30 -24.51
CA GLY A 122 -8.78 2.27 -25.50
C GLY A 122 -9.87 3.32 -25.29
N VAL A 123 -9.94 3.93 -24.11
CA VAL A 123 -10.95 4.92 -23.72
C VAL A 123 -10.43 5.73 -22.52
N TYR A 124 -10.89 6.97 -22.38
CA TYR A 124 -10.71 7.77 -21.18
C TYR A 124 -12.05 7.91 -20.46
N SER A 125 -12.23 7.17 -19.37
CA SER A 125 -13.46 7.15 -18.57
C SER A 125 -13.12 6.88 -17.09
N PRO A 126 -12.43 7.81 -16.40
CA PRO A 126 -11.96 7.59 -15.03
C PRO A 126 -13.09 7.22 -14.06
N ASP A 127 -14.29 7.76 -14.25
CA ASP A 127 -15.44 7.51 -13.35
C ASP A 127 -16.12 6.14 -13.52
N ASN A 128 -15.83 5.39 -14.60
CA ASN A 128 -16.48 4.12 -14.89
C ASN A 128 -15.51 3.05 -15.41
N TYR A 129 -14.20 3.28 -15.33
CA TYR A 129 -13.23 2.40 -15.96
C TYR A 129 -13.27 0.97 -15.40
N GLU A 130 -13.60 0.80 -14.11
CA GLU A 130 -13.75 -0.51 -13.47
C GLU A 130 -14.79 -1.40 -14.18
N LYS A 131 -15.88 -0.81 -14.69
CA LYS A 131 -16.91 -1.56 -15.43
C LYS A 131 -16.41 -1.94 -16.83
N ILE A 132 -15.65 -1.06 -17.47
CA ILE A 132 -15.05 -1.31 -18.79
C ILE A 132 -14.01 -2.43 -18.69
N TYR A 133 -13.18 -2.38 -17.66
CA TYR A 133 -12.22 -3.42 -17.29
C TYR A 133 -12.93 -4.76 -17.09
N ALA A 134 -13.97 -4.80 -16.25
CA ALA A 134 -14.73 -6.01 -15.95
C ALA A 134 -15.42 -6.61 -17.19
N GLU A 135 -15.99 -5.77 -18.06
CA GLU A 135 -16.62 -6.22 -19.30
C GLU A 135 -15.60 -6.83 -20.26
N ARG A 136 -14.39 -6.27 -20.37
CA ARG A 136 -13.32 -6.83 -21.22
C ARG A 136 -12.89 -8.21 -20.76
N TRP A 137 -12.74 -8.42 -19.46
CA TRP A 137 -12.38 -9.73 -18.94
C TRP A 137 -13.51 -10.74 -19.06
N SER A 138 -14.74 -10.33 -18.77
CA SER A 138 -15.94 -11.13 -19.02
C SER A 138 -16.05 -11.56 -20.50
N GLU A 139 -15.69 -10.67 -21.42
CA GLU A 139 -15.67 -10.95 -22.85
C GLU A 139 -14.55 -11.93 -23.24
N ILE A 140 -13.37 -11.83 -22.64
CA ILE A 140 -12.29 -12.81 -22.88
C ILE A 140 -12.68 -14.21 -22.40
N CYS A 141 -13.38 -14.31 -21.28
CA CYS A 141 -13.86 -15.61 -20.82
C CYS A 141 -14.91 -16.22 -21.75
N ARG A 142 -15.81 -15.40 -22.32
CA ARG A 142 -16.73 -15.82 -23.39
C ARG A 142 -15.99 -16.30 -24.64
N VAL A 143 -14.94 -15.57 -25.07
CA VAL A 143 -14.09 -16.02 -26.18
C VAL A 143 -13.47 -17.38 -25.89
N GLY A 144 -13.06 -17.64 -24.65
CA GLY A 144 -12.59 -18.96 -24.23
C GLY A 144 -13.61 -20.05 -24.45
N GLU A 145 -14.84 -19.85 -23.95
CA GLU A 145 -15.95 -20.79 -24.15
C GLU A 145 -16.23 -21.04 -25.65
N GLU A 146 -16.32 -19.97 -26.44
CA GLU A 146 -16.58 -20.04 -27.89
C GLU A 146 -15.48 -20.77 -28.67
N ASN A 147 -14.24 -20.76 -28.16
CA ASN A 147 -13.09 -21.40 -28.78
C ASN A 147 -12.67 -22.70 -28.08
N GLY A 148 -13.45 -23.17 -27.10
CA GLY A 148 -13.28 -24.47 -26.46
C GLY A 148 -12.14 -24.58 -25.45
N PHE A 149 -11.81 -23.49 -24.75
CA PHE A 149 -10.80 -23.49 -23.68
C PHE A 149 -11.28 -22.79 -22.41
N GLU A 150 -10.78 -23.22 -21.25
CA GLU A 150 -11.12 -22.58 -19.98
C GLU A 150 -10.37 -21.27 -19.79
N THR A 151 -10.97 -20.35 -19.03
CA THR A 151 -10.33 -19.09 -18.66
C THR A 151 -10.39 -18.88 -17.16
N VAL A 152 -9.23 -18.62 -16.57
CA VAL A 152 -9.07 -18.23 -15.17
C VAL A 152 -8.57 -16.80 -15.12
N PHE A 153 -9.29 -15.94 -14.42
CA PHE A 153 -8.91 -14.56 -14.21
C PHE A 153 -8.35 -14.36 -12.79
N ILE A 154 -7.24 -13.66 -12.66
CA ILE A 154 -6.57 -13.39 -11.39
C ILE A 154 -6.29 -11.90 -11.30
N LEU A 155 -6.88 -11.26 -10.29
CA LEU A 155 -6.56 -9.88 -9.94
C LEU A 155 -5.23 -9.86 -9.18
N GLN A 156 -4.20 -9.23 -9.75
CA GLN A 156 -2.86 -9.31 -9.19
C GLN A 156 -2.65 -8.46 -7.91
N PRO A 157 -1.74 -8.88 -7.01
CA PRO A 157 -1.29 -8.11 -5.86
C PRO A 157 -0.33 -6.98 -6.17
N ILE A 158 -0.37 -5.96 -5.31
CA ILE A 158 0.61 -4.86 -5.21
C ILE A 158 0.96 -4.68 -3.73
N PRO A 159 2.10 -4.08 -3.36
CA PRO A 159 2.39 -3.77 -1.96
C PRO A 159 1.26 -2.94 -1.34
N HIS A 160 0.70 -3.40 -0.22
CA HIS A 160 -0.27 -2.66 0.58
C HIS A 160 -0.04 -2.93 2.07
N PHE A 161 -0.69 -2.16 2.94
CA PHE A 161 -0.43 -2.20 4.38
C PHE A 161 -0.98 -3.43 5.10
N ASP A 162 -1.79 -4.28 4.46
CA ASP A 162 -2.10 -5.60 5.06
C ASP A 162 -0.90 -6.54 4.98
N LYS A 163 0.03 -6.32 4.04
CA LYS A 163 1.36 -6.93 4.08
C LYS A 163 2.21 -6.20 5.13
N ILE A 164 2.88 -7.00 5.94
CA ILE A 164 3.98 -6.51 6.78
C ILE A 164 5.16 -6.19 5.84
N LEU A 165 5.37 -4.90 5.57
CA LEU A 165 6.34 -4.44 4.58
C LEU A 165 7.70 -4.34 5.23
N THR A 166 8.72 -4.94 4.60
CA THR A 166 10.12 -4.71 5.00
C THR A 166 10.51 -3.25 4.80
N ASP A 167 11.58 -2.78 5.45
CA ASP A 167 12.09 -1.41 5.27
C ASP A 167 12.30 -1.04 3.79
N GLN A 168 12.76 -1.99 2.98
CA GLN A 168 12.95 -1.80 1.54
C GLN A 168 11.61 -1.67 0.80
N GLU A 169 10.66 -2.56 1.06
CA GLU A 169 9.34 -2.53 0.42
C GLU A 169 8.56 -1.28 0.83
N PHE A 170 8.62 -0.93 2.11
CA PHE A 170 8.05 0.30 2.63
C PHE A 170 8.72 1.51 1.99
N HIS A 171 10.05 1.56 1.91
CA HIS A 171 10.75 2.65 1.21
C HIS A 171 10.27 2.79 -0.24
N ASN A 172 10.22 1.69 -0.98
CA ASN A 172 9.79 1.64 -2.38
C ASN A 172 8.34 2.03 -2.59
N TYR A 173 7.45 1.67 -1.66
CA TYR A 173 6.04 2.06 -1.67
C TYR A 173 5.89 3.58 -1.82
N PHE A 174 6.71 4.37 -1.12
CA PHE A 174 6.66 5.84 -1.16
C PHE A 174 7.46 6.48 -2.30
N LEU A 175 8.19 5.69 -3.10
CA LEU A 175 8.83 6.22 -4.31
C LEU A 175 7.81 6.53 -5.41
N ARG A 176 6.57 6.05 -5.28
CA ARG A 176 5.48 6.26 -6.23
C ARG A 176 4.34 7.06 -5.57
N PRO A 177 4.27 8.39 -5.75
CA PRO A 177 3.26 9.23 -5.11
C PRO A 177 1.81 8.82 -5.40
N GLU A 178 1.57 8.13 -6.52
CA GLU A 178 0.24 7.70 -6.97
C GLU A 178 -0.23 6.41 -6.30
N HIS A 179 0.58 5.78 -5.44
CA HIS A 179 0.32 4.43 -4.93
C HIS A 179 -1.04 4.27 -4.22
N THR A 180 -1.49 5.29 -3.49
CA THR A 180 -2.83 5.28 -2.88
C THR A 180 -3.95 5.25 -3.94
N SER A 181 -3.78 5.96 -5.07
CA SER A 181 -4.75 5.95 -6.18
C SER A 181 -4.81 4.58 -6.87
N TYR A 182 -3.67 3.89 -6.95
CA TYR A 182 -3.58 2.52 -7.44
C TYR A 182 -4.31 1.54 -6.52
N LEU A 183 -4.08 1.59 -5.20
CA LEU A 183 -4.80 0.75 -4.24
C LEU A 183 -6.32 0.92 -4.34
N ASN A 184 -6.80 2.17 -4.41
CA ASN A 184 -8.22 2.46 -4.58
C ASN A 184 -8.78 1.90 -5.90
N SER A 185 -7.98 1.93 -6.98
CA SER A 185 -8.37 1.37 -8.27
C SER A 185 -8.50 -0.14 -8.21
N LEU A 186 -7.51 -0.83 -7.62
CA LEU A 186 -7.57 -2.28 -7.40
C LEU A 186 -8.72 -2.71 -6.52
N GLU A 187 -9.02 -1.98 -5.45
CA GLU A 187 -10.20 -2.23 -4.62
C GLU A 187 -11.48 -2.14 -5.44
N SER A 188 -11.59 -1.13 -6.31
CA SER A 188 -12.75 -1.03 -7.20
C SER A 188 -12.83 -2.15 -8.25
N TYR A 189 -11.70 -2.71 -8.68
CA TYR A 189 -11.65 -3.86 -9.59
C TYR A 189 -11.99 -5.17 -8.89
N ALA A 190 -11.53 -5.35 -7.65
CA ALA A 190 -11.88 -6.49 -6.81
C ALA A 190 -13.39 -6.59 -6.60
N GLN A 191 -14.07 -5.46 -6.41
CA GLN A 191 -15.53 -5.40 -6.34
C GLN A 191 -16.23 -5.88 -7.62
N GLN A 192 -15.54 -5.93 -8.77
CA GLN A 192 -16.08 -6.45 -10.03
C GLN A 192 -15.82 -7.95 -10.24
N LEU A 193 -14.98 -8.60 -9.42
CA LEU A 193 -14.58 -10.00 -9.63
C LEU A 193 -15.79 -10.95 -9.75
N GLY A 194 -16.81 -10.77 -8.91
CA GLY A 194 -18.02 -11.59 -8.99
C GLY A 194 -18.86 -11.38 -10.26
N SER A 195 -18.65 -10.30 -11.02
CA SER A 195 -19.26 -10.13 -12.34
C SER A 195 -18.46 -10.85 -13.42
N ILE A 196 -17.13 -10.80 -13.33
CA ILE A 196 -16.20 -11.51 -14.22
C ILE A 196 -16.36 -13.02 -14.07
N GLU A 197 -16.42 -13.53 -12.83
CA GLU A 197 -16.52 -14.96 -12.50
C GLU A 197 -17.72 -15.65 -13.15
N LYS A 198 -18.82 -14.93 -13.39
CA LYS A 198 -20.01 -15.49 -14.06
C LYS A 198 -19.75 -15.97 -15.48
N HIS A 199 -18.67 -15.49 -16.09
CA HIS A 199 -18.29 -15.80 -17.47
C HIS A 199 -17.02 -16.64 -17.56
N CYS A 200 -16.23 -16.73 -16.49
CA CYS A 200 -14.95 -17.43 -16.44
C CYS A 200 -15.10 -18.78 -15.72
N THR A 201 -14.14 -19.68 -15.95
CA THR A 201 -14.07 -20.95 -15.21
C THR A 201 -13.77 -20.69 -13.73
N ALA A 202 -12.93 -19.70 -13.44
CA ALA A 202 -12.73 -19.15 -12.11
C ALA A 202 -12.27 -17.69 -12.19
N ALA A 203 -12.55 -16.92 -11.15
CA ALA A 203 -11.92 -15.63 -10.91
C ALA A 203 -11.39 -15.57 -9.47
N ALA A 204 -10.20 -15.01 -9.25
CA ALA A 204 -9.58 -14.96 -7.93
C ALA A 204 -9.01 -13.58 -7.60
N ASP A 205 -9.18 -13.17 -6.34
CA ASP A 205 -8.51 -12.01 -5.77
C ASP A 205 -7.17 -12.44 -5.16
N PHE A 206 -6.06 -12.12 -5.80
CA PHE A 206 -4.72 -12.42 -5.28
C PHE A 206 -4.12 -11.24 -4.52
N ARG A 207 -4.85 -10.14 -4.28
CA ARG A 207 -4.25 -8.93 -3.71
C ARG A 207 -3.50 -9.17 -2.40
N GLY A 208 -4.06 -10.01 -1.53
CA GLY A 208 -3.44 -10.37 -0.25
C GLY A 208 -2.55 -11.62 -0.27
N VAL A 209 -2.14 -12.13 -1.43
CA VAL A 209 -1.37 -13.38 -1.54
C VAL A 209 0.00 -13.30 -0.86
N PHE A 210 0.54 -12.09 -0.71
CA PHE A 210 1.84 -11.83 -0.12
C PHE A 210 1.79 -11.27 1.31
N ASP A 211 0.59 -11.04 1.85
CA ASP A 211 0.40 -10.37 3.15
C ASP A 211 1.09 -11.12 4.30
N TYR A 212 1.33 -12.41 4.10
CA TYR A 212 1.75 -13.35 5.13
C TYR A 212 3.26 -13.63 5.13
N TYR A 213 4.01 -12.89 4.31
CA TYR A 213 5.45 -13.08 4.14
C TYR A 213 6.21 -11.88 4.67
N LEU A 214 6.98 -12.10 5.73
CA LEU A 214 7.83 -11.09 6.37
C LEU A 214 9.13 -10.85 5.59
N GLU A 215 9.50 -11.76 4.70
CA GLU A 215 10.65 -11.61 3.82
C GLU A 215 10.37 -10.56 2.73
N PRO A 216 11.40 -9.85 2.24
CA PRO A 216 11.22 -8.91 1.15
C PRO A 216 10.87 -9.68 -0.12
N LEU A 217 9.65 -9.47 -0.63
CA LEU A 217 9.17 -10.10 -1.85
C LEU A 217 9.18 -9.11 -3.00
N TYR A 218 8.77 -7.87 -2.75
CA TYR A 218 8.72 -6.81 -3.73
C TYR A 218 10.05 -6.05 -3.79
N TRP A 219 10.60 -5.89 -4.99
CA TRP A 219 11.81 -5.09 -5.19
C TRP A 219 11.53 -3.69 -5.73
N ASP A 220 10.31 -3.44 -6.22
CA ASP A 220 9.73 -2.11 -6.46
C ASP A 220 8.25 -2.10 -6.02
N TYR A 221 7.44 -1.14 -6.50
CA TYR A 221 6.03 -1.02 -6.13
C TYR A 221 5.11 -2.09 -6.74
N ILE A 222 5.62 -3.09 -7.48
CA ILE A 222 4.77 -4.09 -8.15
C ILE A 222 5.43 -5.44 -8.41
N HIS A 223 6.72 -5.46 -8.72
CA HIS A 223 7.43 -6.65 -9.15
C HIS A 223 8.00 -7.40 -7.96
N VAL A 224 7.84 -8.72 -8.00
CA VAL A 224 8.40 -9.62 -7.01
C VAL A 224 9.64 -10.34 -7.51
N GLY A 225 10.54 -10.69 -6.59
CA GLY A 225 11.73 -11.49 -6.88
C GLY A 225 11.43 -12.98 -7.11
N ASP A 226 12.49 -13.80 -7.12
CA ASP A 226 12.40 -15.25 -7.34
C ASP A 226 11.40 -15.92 -6.38
N ARG A 227 11.48 -15.56 -5.10
CA ARG A 227 10.64 -16.14 -4.04
C ARG A 227 9.16 -15.79 -4.20
N GLY A 228 8.85 -14.53 -4.55
CA GLY A 228 7.46 -14.13 -4.80
C GLY A 228 6.86 -14.81 -6.04
N ASN A 229 7.67 -15.06 -7.08
CA ASN A 229 7.22 -15.82 -8.25
C ASN A 229 6.96 -17.31 -7.92
N GLU A 230 7.75 -17.90 -7.02
CA GLU A 230 7.51 -19.26 -6.53
C GLU A 230 6.18 -19.36 -5.77
N ILE A 231 5.95 -18.45 -4.81
CA ILE A 231 4.71 -18.36 -4.04
C ILE A 231 3.50 -18.17 -4.98
N LEU A 232 3.63 -17.26 -5.95
CA LEU A 232 2.58 -17.01 -6.93
C LEU A 232 2.28 -18.26 -7.76
N ALA A 233 3.30 -18.97 -8.25
CA ALA A 233 3.10 -20.20 -9.02
C ALA A 233 2.38 -21.29 -8.20
N ASP A 234 2.68 -21.42 -6.91
CA ASP A 234 1.98 -22.35 -6.02
C ASP A 234 0.51 -21.97 -5.83
N LYS A 235 0.22 -20.67 -5.65
CA LYS A 235 -1.15 -20.18 -5.50
C LYS A 235 -1.97 -20.30 -6.78
N VAL A 236 -1.35 -20.08 -7.94
CA VAL A 236 -1.97 -20.37 -9.24
C VAL A 236 -2.24 -21.87 -9.39
N LEU A 237 -1.30 -22.74 -9.02
CA LEU A 237 -1.49 -24.19 -9.06
C LEU A 237 -2.66 -24.65 -8.20
N GLU A 238 -2.78 -24.13 -6.97
CA GLU A 238 -3.92 -24.38 -6.09
C GLU A 238 -5.25 -23.97 -6.75
N LEU A 239 -5.31 -22.78 -7.35
CA LEU A 239 -6.49 -22.24 -8.01
C LEU A 239 -6.94 -23.11 -9.19
N ILE A 240 -6.01 -23.58 -10.03
CA ILE A 240 -6.34 -24.35 -11.23
C ILE A 240 -6.44 -25.86 -10.99
N SER A 241 -6.01 -26.36 -9.82
CA SER A 241 -5.98 -27.80 -9.53
C SER A 241 -7.33 -28.50 -9.73
N PRO A 242 -8.49 -27.93 -9.33
CA PRO A 242 -9.79 -28.56 -9.59
C PRO A 242 -10.06 -28.79 -11.08
N ILE A 243 -9.70 -27.83 -11.94
CA ILE A 243 -9.86 -27.89 -13.40
C ILE A 243 -9.01 -29.04 -13.96
N LEU A 244 -7.74 -29.12 -13.53
CA LEU A 244 -6.81 -30.14 -13.99
C LEU A 244 -7.22 -31.55 -13.54
N HIS A 245 -7.76 -31.67 -12.33
CA HIS A 245 -8.27 -32.93 -11.80
C HIS A 245 -9.50 -33.42 -12.58
N GLU A 246 -10.46 -32.53 -12.86
CA GLU A 246 -11.66 -32.87 -13.64
C GLU A 246 -11.30 -33.40 -15.04
N LYS A 247 -10.23 -32.89 -15.64
CA LYS A 247 -9.70 -33.35 -16.93
C LYS A 247 -8.81 -34.59 -16.85
N GLY A 248 -8.57 -35.14 -15.67
CA GLY A 248 -7.69 -36.30 -15.48
C GLY A 248 -6.22 -36.02 -15.81
N ILE A 249 -5.77 -34.77 -15.66
CA ILE A 249 -4.38 -34.36 -15.88
C ILE A 249 -3.56 -34.67 -14.64
N THR A 250 -4.05 -34.25 -13.47
CA THR A 250 -3.42 -34.51 -12.16
C THR A 250 -4.36 -35.29 -11.26
N LYS A 251 -3.81 -36.00 -10.25
CA LYS A 251 -4.61 -36.43 -9.10
C LYS A 251 -5.14 -35.23 -8.32
N GLN A 252 -6.14 -35.45 -7.47
CA GLN A 252 -6.64 -34.42 -6.56
C GLN A 252 -5.49 -33.94 -5.67
N ILE A 253 -5.08 -32.69 -5.85
CA ILE A 253 -4.06 -32.06 -5.01
C ILE A 253 -4.79 -31.62 -3.74
N LEU A 254 -4.34 -32.11 -2.59
CA LEU A 254 -4.81 -31.59 -1.31
C LEU A 254 -4.32 -30.14 -1.20
N LEU A 255 -5.27 -29.21 -1.21
CA LEU A 255 -4.99 -27.80 -0.94
C LEU A 255 -4.24 -27.71 0.39
N GLN A 256 -3.05 -27.12 0.37
CA GLN A 256 -2.42 -26.69 1.61
C GLN A 256 -3.35 -25.62 2.19
N PRO A 257 -3.73 -25.70 3.48
CA PRO A 257 -4.46 -24.60 4.10
C PRO A 257 -3.62 -23.33 3.87
N ASN A 258 -4.27 -22.31 3.30
CA ASN A 258 -3.66 -21.01 3.06
C ASN A 258 -2.75 -20.65 4.23
N ILE A 259 -1.53 -20.18 3.95
CA ILE A 259 -0.74 -19.50 4.97
C ILE A 259 -1.67 -18.46 5.55
N ILE A 260 -1.95 -18.64 6.84
CA ILE A 260 -3.02 -17.98 7.56
C ILE A 260 -2.57 -16.52 7.68
N LYS A 261 -3.44 -15.56 7.35
CA LYS A 261 -3.36 -14.15 7.81
C LYS A 261 -2.81 -14.13 9.21
N PRO A 262 -1.76 -13.33 9.56
CA PRO A 262 -1.05 -13.43 10.85
C PRO A 262 -2.04 -13.88 11.87
N SER A 263 -1.93 -15.18 12.15
CA SER A 263 -3.03 -15.90 12.74
C SER A 263 -3.30 -15.19 14.04
N GLN A 264 -4.57 -15.00 14.42
CA GLN A 264 -4.84 -14.73 15.84
C GLN A 264 -4.37 -15.92 16.72
N ASP A 265 -3.85 -17.00 16.12
CA ASP A 265 -3.05 -18.02 16.79
C ASP A 265 -1.71 -17.44 17.28
N PRO A 266 -1.56 -17.32 18.61
CA PRO A 266 -0.35 -16.80 19.22
C PRO A 266 0.89 -17.65 18.95
N GLU A 267 0.74 -18.95 18.67
CA GLU A 267 1.87 -19.86 18.43
C GLU A 267 2.55 -19.53 17.10
N VAL A 268 1.79 -19.18 16.07
CA VAL A 268 2.32 -18.75 14.77
C VAL A 268 3.07 -17.43 14.93
N ILE A 269 2.47 -16.45 15.64
CA ILE A 269 3.10 -15.15 15.89
C ILE A 269 4.40 -15.31 16.69
N LEU A 270 4.42 -16.19 17.69
CA LEU A 270 5.61 -16.49 18.46
C LEU A 270 6.71 -17.13 17.60
N GLN A 271 6.37 -18.09 16.75
CA GLN A 271 7.34 -18.71 15.84
C GLN A 271 7.91 -17.68 14.85
N LEU A 272 7.07 -16.80 14.31
CA LEU A 272 7.49 -15.69 13.45
C LEU A 272 8.45 -14.76 14.19
N TYR A 273 8.15 -14.41 15.45
CA TYR A 273 9.04 -13.59 16.24
C TYR A 273 10.40 -14.25 16.44
N GLU A 274 10.42 -15.49 16.94
CA GLU A 274 11.66 -16.19 17.27
C GLU A 274 12.53 -16.49 16.06
N ALA A 275 11.93 -16.65 14.87
CA ALA A 275 12.65 -16.84 13.62
C ALA A 275 13.43 -15.59 13.17
N ASN A 276 12.91 -14.38 13.46
CA ASN A 276 13.48 -13.12 13.00
C ASN A 276 14.37 -12.44 14.06
N TRP A 277 13.95 -12.48 15.33
CA TRP A 277 14.59 -11.72 16.42
C TRP A 277 15.18 -12.59 17.52
N GLY A 278 15.09 -13.91 17.41
CA GLY A 278 15.68 -14.88 18.33
C GLY A 278 14.74 -15.35 19.44
N LYS A 279 15.17 -16.38 20.17
CA LYS A 279 14.34 -17.07 21.17
C LYS A 279 14.00 -16.19 22.36
N LEU A 280 12.75 -16.23 22.78
CA LEU A 280 12.24 -15.50 23.93
C LEU A 280 12.35 -16.30 25.23
N LEU A 281 12.55 -15.60 26.35
CA LEU A 281 12.44 -16.20 27.67
C LEU A 281 10.97 -16.60 27.95
N PRO A 282 10.71 -17.64 28.77
CA PRO A 282 9.35 -18.10 29.04
C PRO A 282 8.38 -17.01 29.52
N ASN A 283 8.87 -16.03 30.31
CA ASN A 283 8.07 -14.90 30.79
C ASN A 283 7.76 -13.87 29.70
N GLN A 284 8.56 -13.76 28.64
CA GLN A 284 8.30 -12.83 27.53
C GLN A 284 7.26 -13.39 26.56
N LYS A 285 7.18 -14.73 26.44
CA LYS A 285 6.23 -15.41 25.56
C LYS A 285 4.76 -15.19 25.94
N ILE A 286 4.48 -14.78 27.18
CA ILE A 286 3.11 -14.64 27.69
C ILE A 286 2.36 -13.43 27.12
N PHE A 287 3.04 -12.55 26.40
CA PHE A 287 2.44 -11.37 25.77
C PHE A 287 2.38 -11.49 24.24
N VAL A 288 3.32 -12.21 23.62
CA VAL A 288 3.44 -12.33 22.17
C VAL A 288 2.24 -13.05 21.55
N GLY A 289 1.61 -12.39 20.58
CA GLY A 289 0.46 -12.89 19.82
C GLY A 289 -0.81 -13.12 20.64
N GLN A 290 -0.81 -12.81 21.94
CA GLN A 290 -1.92 -13.14 22.83
C GLN A 290 -3.11 -12.20 22.63
N ASN A 291 -4.31 -12.69 22.95
CA ASN A 291 -5.45 -11.82 23.19
C ASN A 291 -5.40 -11.27 24.61
N LEU A 292 -5.07 -9.98 24.70
CA LEU A 292 -4.95 -9.18 25.92
C LEU A 292 -5.97 -8.03 25.91
N SER A 293 -7.04 -8.16 25.11
CA SER A 293 -8.05 -7.13 24.96
C SER A 293 -8.73 -6.81 26.30
N GLY A 294 -8.85 -5.52 26.60
CA GLY A 294 -9.50 -5.02 27.82
C GLY A 294 -8.70 -5.23 29.10
N ASN A 295 -7.48 -5.77 29.03
CA ASN A 295 -6.65 -5.95 30.21
C ASN A 295 -6.26 -4.61 30.83
N ASP A 296 -6.22 -4.58 32.17
CA ASP A 296 -5.77 -3.42 32.93
C ASP A 296 -4.31 -3.58 33.34
N PHE A 297 -3.45 -2.84 32.67
CA PHE A 297 -2.02 -2.67 32.93
C PHE A 297 -1.70 -1.31 33.56
N SER A 298 -2.70 -0.54 34.00
CA SER A 298 -2.46 0.79 34.55
C SER A 298 -1.52 0.74 35.75
N ASN A 299 -0.65 1.75 35.85
CA ASN A 299 0.35 1.89 36.90
C ASN A 299 1.37 0.71 36.98
N SER A 300 1.45 -0.14 35.94
CA SER A 300 2.38 -1.27 35.91
C SER A 300 3.76 -0.85 35.41
N ASN A 301 4.79 -1.58 35.84
CA ASN A 301 6.10 -1.54 35.21
C ASN A 301 6.19 -2.71 34.21
N LEU A 302 6.26 -2.39 32.93
CA LEU A 302 6.31 -3.31 31.80
C LEU A 302 7.50 -2.98 30.89
N GLU A 303 8.59 -2.46 31.49
CA GLU A 303 9.81 -2.08 30.78
C GLU A 303 10.41 -3.28 30.02
N ASN A 304 10.72 -3.10 28.74
CA ASN A 304 11.27 -4.11 27.82
C ASN A 304 10.36 -5.35 27.59
N GLU A 305 9.07 -5.26 27.90
CA GLU A 305 8.12 -6.34 27.58
C GLU A 305 7.79 -6.39 26.08
N ILE A 306 7.42 -7.58 25.59
CA ILE A 306 7.27 -7.85 24.16
C ILE A 306 5.81 -8.21 23.85
N PHE A 307 5.05 -7.23 23.38
CA PHE A 307 3.64 -7.32 22.98
C PHE A 307 3.48 -7.63 21.48
N PHE A 308 4.53 -8.12 20.82
CA PHE A 308 4.56 -8.34 19.38
C PHE A 308 3.34 -9.13 18.87
N GLY A 309 2.60 -8.57 17.91
CA GLY A 309 1.43 -9.19 17.29
C GLY A 309 0.23 -9.42 18.22
N SER A 310 0.24 -8.90 19.45
CA SER A 310 -0.84 -9.13 20.43
C SER A 310 -2.08 -8.30 20.12
N ASP A 311 -3.26 -8.80 20.51
CA ASP A 311 -4.49 -8.01 20.53
C ASP A 311 -4.62 -7.31 21.88
N LEU A 312 -4.43 -5.99 21.87
CA LEU A 312 -4.53 -5.10 23.03
C LEU A 312 -5.71 -4.13 22.89
N THR A 313 -6.73 -4.51 22.12
CA THR A 313 -7.91 -3.67 21.92
C THR A 313 -8.54 -3.30 23.27
N ASN A 314 -8.80 -2.03 23.53
CA ASN A 314 -9.31 -1.50 24.80
C ASN A 314 -8.42 -1.76 26.05
N ALA A 315 -7.15 -2.16 25.89
CA ALA A 315 -6.26 -2.34 27.03
C ALA A 315 -5.95 -1.00 27.71
N ASN A 316 -5.79 -1.03 29.04
CA ASN A 316 -5.50 0.17 29.82
C ASN A 316 -4.03 0.17 30.28
N PHE A 317 -3.22 1.09 29.75
CA PHE A 317 -1.82 1.31 30.10
C PHE A 317 -1.60 2.66 30.81
N GLU A 318 -2.67 3.28 31.34
CA GLU A 318 -2.57 4.60 31.97
C GLU A 318 -1.50 4.62 33.08
N ASN A 319 -0.63 5.64 33.05
CA ASN A 319 0.49 5.81 34.00
C ASN A 319 1.47 4.63 34.09
N SER A 320 1.52 3.74 33.10
CA SER A 320 2.47 2.62 33.08
C SER A 320 3.88 3.06 32.61
N VAL A 321 4.88 2.24 32.93
CA VAL A 321 6.24 2.37 32.37
C VAL A 321 6.42 1.31 31.29
N LEU A 322 6.57 1.75 30.04
CA LEU A 322 6.66 0.94 28.83
C LEU A 322 8.01 1.12 28.13
N SER A 323 9.02 1.71 28.78
CA SER A 323 10.27 2.03 28.11
C SER A 323 10.92 0.77 27.50
N GLY A 324 11.34 0.86 26.24
CA GLY A 324 11.95 -0.23 25.47
C GLY A 324 10.99 -1.34 25.02
N SER A 325 9.69 -1.27 25.35
CA SER A 325 8.73 -2.33 25.04
C SER A 325 8.39 -2.39 23.55
N ASP A 326 8.09 -3.59 23.07
CA ASP A 326 7.89 -3.89 21.66
C ASP A 326 6.41 -4.17 21.36
N PHE A 327 5.72 -3.21 20.73
CA PHE A 327 4.33 -3.33 20.30
C PHE A 327 4.22 -3.56 18.79
N SER A 328 5.30 -3.94 18.11
CA SER A 328 5.25 -4.17 16.67
C SER A 328 4.19 -5.20 16.29
N LEU A 329 3.40 -4.88 15.27
CA LEU A 329 2.23 -5.67 14.83
C LEU A 329 1.09 -5.83 15.85
N ALA A 330 1.19 -5.22 17.03
CA ALA A 330 0.11 -5.29 18.00
C ALA A 330 -1.10 -4.47 17.54
N ASN A 331 -2.29 -4.83 18.02
CA ASN A 331 -3.51 -4.05 17.85
C ASN A 331 -3.84 -3.29 19.13
N LEU A 332 -3.55 -1.98 19.17
CA LEU A 332 -3.83 -1.09 20.30
C LEU A 332 -5.13 -0.31 20.13
N LYS A 333 -6.04 -0.75 19.25
CA LYS A 333 -7.30 -0.02 19.00
C LYS A 333 -8.04 0.31 20.31
N ASN A 334 -8.39 1.58 20.51
CA ASN A 334 -9.01 2.10 21.74
C ASN A 334 -8.19 1.91 23.04
N ALA A 335 -6.90 1.55 22.97
CA ALA A 335 -6.08 1.40 24.15
C ALA A 335 -5.80 2.78 24.80
N ASN A 336 -5.67 2.78 26.12
CA ASN A 336 -5.39 3.99 26.90
C ASN A 336 -3.91 4.01 27.32
N LEU A 337 -3.08 4.81 26.66
CA LEU A 337 -1.67 5.05 27.01
C LEU A 337 -1.44 6.44 27.62
N LYS A 338 -2.49 7.04 28.20
CA LYS A 338 -2.41 8.37 28.80
C LYS A 338 -1.36 8.40 29.91
N ASN A 339 -0.51 9.42 29.86
CA ASN A 339 0.63 9.62 30.78
C ASN A 339 1.63 8.43 30.87
N ALA A 340 1.60 7.47 29.94
CA ALA A 340 2.55 6.36 29.97
C ALA A 340 3.98 6.86 29.64
N VAL A 341 4.99 6.26 30.29
CA VAL A 341 6.40 6.49 29.96
C VAL A 341 6.77 5.55 28.83
N ILE A 342 6.94 6.08 27.62
CA ILE A 342 7.08 5.31 26.38
C ILE A 342 8.48 5.45 25.74
N ASP A 343 9.52 5.69 26.53
CA ASP A 343 10.86 5.92 26.00
C ASP A 343 11.37 4.72 25.20
N GLY A 344 11.62 4.90 23.90
CA GLY A 344 12.15 3.83 23.05
C GLY A 344 11.16 2.70 22.74
N ILE A 345 9.84 2.90 22.91
CA ILE A 345 8.86 1.90 22.46
C ILE A 345 8.97 1.66 20.95
N LYS A 346 8.69 0.43 20.53
CA LYS A 346 8.61 0.08 19.11
C LYS A 346 7.16 -0.04 18.69
N LEU A 347 6.78 0.71 17.64
CA LEU A 347 5.43 0.77 17.09
C LEU A 347 5.37 0.35 15.61
N TRP A 348 6.34 -0.45 15.15
CA TRP A 348 6.43 -0.81 13.73
C TRP A 348 5.20 -1.63 13.31
N GLN A 349 4.42 -1.06 12.37
CA GLN A 349 3.16 -1.61 11.86
C GLN A 349 2.14 -1.98 12.96
N THR A 350 2.10 -1.20 14.04
CA THR A 350 1.09 -1.31 15.11
C THR A 350 -0.22 -0.64 14.68
N THR A 351 -1.37 -1.24 14.97
CA THR A 351 -2.67 -0.56 14.78
C THR A 351 -2.94 0.38 15.95
N LEU A 352 -3.05 1.68 15.67
CA LEU A 352 -3.20 2.74 16.68
C LEU A 352 -4.55 3.46 16.64
N ASP A 353 -5.54 2.91 15.92
CA ASP A 353 -6.88 3.48 15.79
C ASP A 353 -7.51 3.87 17.15
N GLN A 354 -7.82 5.16 17.35
CA GLN A 354 -8.42 5.68 18.58
C GLN A 354 -7.60 5.40 19.86
N THR A 355 -6.30 5.15 19.73
CA THR A 355 -5.40 4.97 20.88
C THR A 355 -5.14 6.32 21.54
N ASP A 356 -5.28 6.38 22.87
CA ASP A 356 -5.09 7.62 23.64
C ASP A 356 -3.65 7.73 24.15
N PHE A 357 -2.86 8.59 23.52
CA PHE A 357 -1.51 8.97 23.94
C PHE A 357 -1.47 10.36 24.59
N THR A 358 -2.57 10.83 25.17
CA THR A 358 -2.64 12.16 25.79
C THR A 358 -1.52 12.32 26.83
N ASN A 359 -0.78 13.43 26.72
CA ASN A 359 0.39 13.78 27.54
C ASN A 359 1.60 12.82 27.43
N ALA A 360 1.66 11.92 26.46
CA ALA A 360 2.82 11.04 26.27
C ALA A 360 4.02 11.82 25.68
N ASP A 361 5.23 11.42 26.09
CA ASP A 361 6.49 11.96 25.56
C ASP A 361 7.03 11.05 24.46
N PHE A 362 6.95 11.48 23.21
CA PHE A 362 7.44 10.70 22.08
C PHE A 362 8.92 10.94 21.79
N ARG A 363 9.64 11.85 22.46
CA ARG A 363 11.00 12.30 22.07
C ARG A 363 12.04 11.20 21.85
N GLN A 364 11.88 10.02 22.45
CA GLN A 364 12.75 8.85 22.24
C GLN A 364 12.15 7.74 21.36
N VAL A 365 10.93 7.90 20.85
CA VAL A 365 10.21 6.91 20.00
C VAL A 365 10.54 7.11 18.52
N ASN A 366 10.86 6.05 17.78
CA ASN A 366 10.95 6.13 16.32
C ASN A 366 9.55 6.08 15.73
N LEU A 367 9.12 7.18 15.11
CA LEU A 367 7.80 7.31 14.48
C LEU A 367 7.86 7.25 12.95
N VAL A 368 9.05 7.13 12.36
CA VAL A 368 9.20 6.94 10.92
C VAL A 368 8.46 5.66 10.53
N ASN A 369 7.62 5.74 9.50
CA ASN A 369 6.84 4.61 8.96
C ASN A 369 5.76 4.04 9.90
N VAL A 370 5.28 4.81 10.89
CA VAL A 370 4.18 4.39 11.78
C VAL A 370 2.82 4.87 11.24
N ASP A 371 1.80 4.02 11.32
CA ASP A 371 0.42 4.42 11.05
C ASP A 371 -0.26 4.94 12.33
N LEU A 372 -0.40 6.25 12.43
CA LEU A 372 -1.08 6.97 13.51
C LEU A 372 -2.49 7.42 13.09
N THR A 373 -3.11 6.75 12.12
CA THR A 373 -4.48 7.03 11.68
C THR A 373 -5.44 6.95 12.87
N ASN A 374 -6.32 7.95 13.02
CA ASN A 374 -7.26 8.12 14.14
C ASN A 374 -6.62 8.17 15.55
N ALA A 375 -5.30 8.30 15.70
CA ALA A 375 -4.66 8.35 17.02
C ALA A 375 -4.99 9.66 17.77
N ILE A 376 -5.13 9.59 19.10
CA ILE A 376 -5.34 10.76 19.97
C ILE A 376 -4.00 11.14 20.60
N LEU A 377 -3.39 12.22 20.11
CA LEU A 377 -2.02 12.67 20.44
C LEU A 377 -2.04 14.02 21.19
N LYS A 378 -3.12 14.30 21.93
CA LYS A 378 -3.33 15.60 22.59
C LYS A 378 -2.23 15.93 23.58
N ASN A 379 -1.70 17.14 23.49
CA ASN A 379 -0.61 17.65 24.34
C ASN A 379 0.63 16.72 24.37
N SER A 380 0.82 15.88 23.35
CA SER A 380 1.99 14.99 23.27
C SER A 380 3.24 15.77 22.87
N ASN A 381 4.41 15.29 23.29
CA ASN A 381 5.68 15.87 22.87
C ASN A 381 6.26 15.13 21.67
N LEU A 382 6.10 15.71 20.48
CA LEU A 382 6.62 15.24 19.19
C LEU A 382 7.76 16.14 18.68
N SER A 383 8.40 16.93 19.57
CA SER A 383 9.46 17.86 19.18
C SER A 383 10.70 17.11 18.64
N ASN A 384 11.37 17.71 17.66
CA ASN A 384 12.58 17.18 17.02
C ASN A 384 12.41 15.81 16.35
N LYS A 385 11.18 15.44 15.96
CA LYS A 385 10.88 14.15 15.32
C LYS A 385 11.01 14.16 13.82
N ASP A 386 11.55 13.07 13.30
CA ASP A 386 11.31 12.70 11.90
C ASP A 386 9.97 11.96 11.83
N LEU A 387 8.96 12.66 11.29
CA LEU A 387 7.64 12.11 11.01
C LEU A 387 7.46 11.86 9.50
N THR A 388 8.53 11.94 8.70
CA THR A 388 8.42 11.64 7.27
C THR A 388 7.86 10.24 7.09
N LYS A 389 6.85 10.11 6.23
CA LYS A 389 6.14 8.84 5.95
C LYS A 389 5.31 8.28 7.10
N THR A 390 5.01 9.07 8.12
CA THR A 390 4.01 8.73 9.14
C THR A 390 2.60 9.01 8.60
N PHE A 391 1.63 8.13 8.84
CA PHE A 391 0.23 8.41 8.49
C PHE A 391 -0.46 9.10 9.67
N LEU A 392 -0.95 10.33 9.47
CA LEU A 392 -1.66 11.09 10.50
C LEU A 392 -3.15 11.29 10.19
N TYR A 393 -3.68 10.56 9.20
CA TYR A 393 -5.08 10.70 8.75
C TYR A 393 -6.06 10.63 9.94
N LYS A 394 -6.94 11.63 10.08
CA LYS A 394 -7.92 11.73 11.20
C LYS A 394 -7.33 11.73 12.61
N SER A 395 -6.03 11.93 12.78
CA SER A 395 -5.42 12.01 14.11
C SER A 395 -5.76 13.33 14.81
N ASP A 396 -5.74 13.32 16.14
CA ASP A 396 -5.97 14.52 16.97
C ASP A 396 -4.66 14.95 17.65
N LEU A 397 -3.97 15.92 17.03
CA LEU A 397 -2.74 16.53 17.51
C LEU A 397 -3.00 17.80 18.34
N SER A 398 -4.20 17.95 18.91
CA SER A 398 -4.54 19.21 19.58
C SER A 398 -3.57 19.51 20.74
N GLY A 399 -2.95 20.70 20.73
CA GLY A 399 -1.97 21.10 21.74
C GLY A 399 -0.61 20.37 21.67
N ALA A 400 -0.37 19.51 20.68
CA ALA A 400 0.88 18.77 20.57
C ALA A 400 2.08 19.71 20.30
N ASP A 401 3.24 19.39 20.87
CA ASP A 401 4.50 20.07 20.58
C ASP A 401 5.20 19.37 19.41
N LEU A 402 5.19 20.01 18.24
CA LEU A 402 5.83 19.57 17.00
C LEU A 402 7.06 20.43 16.67
N THR A 403 7.63 21.15 17.64
CA THR A 403 8.75 22.07 17.38
C THR A 403 9.94 21.34 16.76
N HIS A 404 10.53 21.90 15.71
CA HIS A 404 11.67 21.32 14.98
C HIS A 404 11.43 19.92 14.38
N SER A 405 10.18 19.45 14.31
CA SER A 405 9.87 18.16 13.67
C SER A 405 9.86 18.26 12.15
N ASN A 406 9.99 17.12 11.47
CA ASN A 406 9.92 16.98 10.03
C ASN A 406 8.65 16.22 9.65
N LEU A 407 7.62 16.93 9.21
CA LEU A 407 6.36 16.41 8.67
C LEU A 407 6.34 16.42 7.13
N SER A 408 7.49 16.38 6.47
CA SER A 408 7.53 16.37 5.01
C SER A 408 6.82 15.13 4.45
N VAL A 409 6.06 15.32 3.37
CA VAL A 409 5.26 14.30 2.65
C VAL A 409 4.28 13.51 3.52
N VAL A 410 3.86 14.08 4.65
CA VAL A 410 2.84 13.46 5.52
C VAL A 410 1.43 13.71 4.98
N TYR A 411 0.59 12.67 5.03
CA TYR A 411 -0.82 12.79 4.70
C TYR A 411 -1.62 13.30 5.91
N LEU A 412 -2.04 14.57 5.87
CA LEU A 412 -2.74 15.28 6.97
C LEU A 412 -4.27 15.33 6.81
N GLY A 413 -4.85 14.50 5.93
CA GLY A 413 -6.30 14.46 5.72
C GLY A 413 -7.10 14.33 7.01
N ASP A 414 -8.08 15.21 7.21
CA ASP A 414 -8.95 15.23 8.39
C ASP A 414 -8.19 15.29 9.76
N THR A 415 -6.92 15.70 9.78
CA THR A 415 -6.12 15.81 11.01
C THR A 415 -6.50 17.06 11.80
N VAL A 416 -6.60 16.97 13.13
CA VAL A 416 -6.85 18.12 14.01
C VAL A 416 -5.51 18.69 14.51
N LEU A 417 -5.21 19.94 14.14
CA LEU A 417 -3.97 20.65 14.51
C LEU A 417 -4.20 21.84 15.47
N LYS A 418 -5.39 21.91 16.08
CA LYS A 418 -5.79 23.01 16.96
C LYS A 418 -4.81 23.17 18.11
N ASP A 419 -4.37 24.40 18.40
CA ASP A 419 -3.43 24.72 19.48
C ASP A 419 -2.05 24.02 19.38
N ALA A 420 -1.74 23.33 18.27
CA ALA A 420 -0.46 22.62 18.09
C ALA A 420 0.70 23.60 17.84
N ASN A 421 1.91 23.24 18.27
CA ASN A 421 3.10 24.06 18.10
C ASN A 421 4.02 23.51 16.99
N LEU A 422 3.95 24.10 15.80
CA LEU A 422 4.77 23.76 14.63
C LEU A 422 5.98 24.70 14.47
N THR A 423 6.44 25.35 15.54
CA THR A 423 7.57 26.28 15.48
C THR A 423 8.81 25.60 14.87
N ASN A 424 9.37 26.19 13.82
CA ASN A 424 10.52 25.65 13.07
C ASN A 424 10.35 24.23 12.51
N ALA A 425 9.11 23.74 12.36
CA ALA A 425 8.85 22.43 11.75
C ALA A 425 9.08 22.46 10.22
N LEU A 426 9.45 21.32 9.63
CA LEU A 426 9.58 21.13 8.18
C LEU A 426 8.32 20.48 7.62
N LEU A 427 7.70 21.11 6.64
CA LEU A 427 6.46 20.69 5.98
C LEU A 427 6.64 20.79 4.45
N TYR A 428 7.59 20.03 3.90
CA TYR A 428 7.77 19.92 2.45
C TYR A 428 6.69 19.00 1.85
N GLU A 429 5.94 19.47 0.86
CA GLU A 429 4.82 18.74 0.23
C GLU A 429 3.78 18.21 1.24
N ALA A 430 3.51 18.96 2.31
CA ALA A 430 2.50 18.62 3.30
C ALA A 430 1.26 19.52 3.10
N ASP A 431 0.18 18.94 2.57
CA ASP A 431 -1.04 19.68 2.26
C ASP A 431 -1.86 19.98 3.54
N LEU A 432 -1.61 21.14 4.15
CA LEU A 432 -2.37 21.63 5.31
C LEU A 432 -3.83 21.97 4.98
N SER A 433 -4.18 22.15 3.70
CA SER A 433 -5.59 22.38 3.31
C SER A 433 -6.47 21.14 3.51
N LEU A 434 -5.85 19.97 3.73
CA LEU A 434 -6.53 18.73 4.06
C LEU A 434 -6.78 18.55 5.57
N ALA A 435 -6.24 19.41 6.44
CA ALA A 435 -6.51 19.37 7.87
C ALA A 435 -8.02 19.53 8.14
N LEU A 436 -8.53 18.94 9.24
CA LEU A 436 -9.95 18.87 9.53
C LEU A 436 -10.57 20.27 9.55
N ALA A 437 -11.58 20.47 8.70
CA ALA A 437 -12.27 21.75 8.53
C ALA A 437 -11.34 22.94 8.19
N LYS A 438 -10.08 22.67 7.78
CA LYS A 438 -9.01 23.66 7.62
C LYS A 438 -8.75 24.50 8.88
N ASP A 439 -9.09 23.96 10.05
CA ASP A 439 -9.00 24.68 11.32
C ASP A 439 -7.59 24.58 11.91
N LEU A 440 -6.87 25.70 11.87
CA LEU A 440 -5.58 25.88 12.52
C LEU A 440 -5.68 26.82 13.73
N SER A 441 -6.85 26.94 14.36
CA SER A 441 -7.05 27.82 15.52
C SER A 441 -6.02 27.54 16.61
N GLY A 442 -5.34 28.59 17.09
CA GLY A 442 -4.29 28.48 18.12
C GLY A 442 -2.98 27.82 17.66
N THR A 443 -2.90 27.27 16.44
CA THR A 443 -1.67 26.66 15.92
C THR A 443 -0.56 27.71 15.79
N VAL A 444 0.64 27.38 16.28
CA VAL A 444 1.83 28.23 16.20
C VAL A 444 2.70 27.80 15.02
N LEU A 445 2.99 28.70 14.08
CA LEU A 445 3.72 28.40 12.84
C LEU A 445 5.07 29.12 12.72
N ILE A 446 5.54 29.80 13.78
CA ILE A 446 6.73 30.67 13.74
C ILE A 446 7.93 29.91 13.16
N GLY A 447 8.56 30.43 12.11
CA GLY A 447 9.73 29.81 11.48
C GLY A 447 9.49 28.49 10.75
N ALA A 448 8.24 28.02 10.64
CA ALA A 448 7.92 26.77 9.95
C ALA A 448 8.29 26.84 8.45
N ALA A 449 8.77 25.73 7.89
CA ALA A 449 9.08 25.60 6.48
C ALA A 449 8.00 24.84 5.73
N ILE A 450 6.97 25.56 5.29
CA ILE A 450 5.80 25.03 4.57
C ILE A 450 6.02 25.20 3.07
N THR A 451 6.80 24.30 2.47
CA THR A 451 7.29 24.44 1.09
C THR A 451 6.60 23.44 0.16
N HIS A 452 6.44 23.79 -1.12
CA HIS A 452 5.78 22.93 -2.12
C HIS A 452 4.39 22.42 -1.68
N SER A 453 3.67 23.22 -0.89
CA SER A 453 2.44 22.79 -0.23
C SER A 453 1.24 23.58 -0.73
N ASN A 454 0.07 22.95 -0.78
CA ASN A 454 -1.19 23.63 -1.04
C ASN A 454 -1.73 24.22 0.26
N LEU A 455 -1.98 25.53 0.26
CA LEU A 455 -2.48 26.28 1.41
C LEU A 455 -3.77 27.04 1.08
N VAL A 456 -4.43 26.71 -0.03
CA VAL A 456 -5.63 27.44 -0.49
C VAL A 456 -6.80 27.27 0.48
N GLY A 457 -7.30 28.41 0.94
CA GLY A 457 -8.44 28.49 1.87
C GLY A 457 -8.14 28.10 3.31
N VAL A 458 -6.87 27.96 3.69
CA VAL A 458 -6.44 27.81 5.10
C VAL A 458 -6.55 29.17 5.79
N ASP A 459 -7.23 29.26 6.94
CA ASP A 459 -7.36 30.53 7.67
C ASP A 459 -6.12 30.84 8.51
N PHE A 460 -5.34 31.80 8.04
CA PHE A 460 -4.17 32.34 8.75
C PHE A 460 -4.48 33.52 9.67
N SER A 461 -5.72 34.01 9.74
CA SER A 461 -6.07 35.18 10.53
C SER A 461 -5.70 35.01 12.01
N GLY A 462 -5.21 36.10 12.62
CA GLY A 462 -4.79 36.10 14.01
C GLY A 462 -3.54 35.27 14.33
N LYS A 463 -2.80 34.75 13.33
CA LYS A 463 -1.58 33.98 13.59
C LYS A 463 -0.31 34.84 13.52
N ASN A 464 0.68 34.47 14.31
CA ASN A 464 2.07 34.89 14.12
C ASN A 464 2.70 34.02 13.04
N LEU A 465 3.04 34.64 11.90
CA LEU A 465 3.68 34.00 10.76
C LEU A 465 5.11 34.53 10.58
N SER A 466 5.77 34.97 11.63
CA SER A 466 7.14 35.48 11.51
C SER A 466 8.08 34.35 11.09
N GLY A 467 8.90 34.60 10.06
CA GLY A 467 9.92 33.67 9.58
C GLY A 467 9.40 32.45 8.81
N VAL A 468 8.11 32.39 8.45
CA VAL A 468 7.55 31.24 7.73
C VAL A 468 8.12 31.19 6.31
N ASN A 469 8.51 29.99 5.89
CA ASN A 469 9.01 29.75 4.53
C ASN A 469 7.94 29.09 3.67
N PHE A 470 7.39 29.84 2.71
CA PHE A 470 6.36 29.43 1.76
C PHE A 470 6.91 29.06 0.37
N PHE A 471 8.21 28.77 0.26
CA PHE A 471 8.86 28.47 -1.02
C PHE A 471 8.07 27.45 -1.88
N SER A 472 7.77 27.81 -3.13
CA SER A 472 7.02 26.97 -4.09
C SER A 472 5.63 26.51 -3.63
N SER A 473 5.02 27.15 -2.63
CA SER A 473 3.67 26.81 -2.14
C SER A 473 2.57 27.58 -2.87
N ASP A 474 1.32 27.12 -2.75
CA ASP A 474 0.13 27.80 -3.29
C ASP A 474 -0.64 28.52 -2.17
N LEU A 475 -0.61 29.85 -2.21
CA LEU A 475 -1.31 30.77 -1.31
C LEU A 475 -2.42 31.55 -2.05
N THR A 476 -2.98 31.00 -3.12
CA THR A 476 -4.04 31.67 -3.90
C THR A 476 -5.21 32.09 -3.01
N GLY A 477 -5.58 33.37 -3.11
CA GLY A 477 -6.73 33.95 -2.41
C GLY A 477 -6.54 34.20 -0.91
N GLN A 478 -5.31 34.11 -0.39
CA GLN A 478 -5.05 34.27 1.04
C GLN A 478 -5.17 35.70 1.55
N ASP A 479 -5.68 35.89 2.77
CA ASP A 479 -5.84 37.21 3.40
C ASP A 479 -4.95 37.35 4.64
N PHE A 480 -3.92 38.21 4.55
CA PHE A 480 -2.93 38.39 5.62
C PHE A 480 -3.17 39.63 6.49
N ARG A 481 -4.24 40.40 6.25
CA ARG A 481 -4.47 41.71 6.91
C ARG A 481 -4.62 41.62 8.44
N ASN A 482 -5.08 40.47 8.93
CA ASN A 482 -5.40 40.24 10.33
C ASN A 482 -4.36 39.38 11.06
N ASN A 483 -3.15 39.23 10.52
CA ASN A 483 -2.08 38.50 11.18
C ASN A 483 -1.44 39.30 12.33
N ILE A 484 -1.04 38.60 13.40
CA ILE A 484 -0.42 39.24 14.57
C ILE A 484 0.94 39.83 14.20
N THR A 485 1.75 39.07 13.45
CA THR A 485 3.09 39.47 12.97
C THR A 485 3.42 38.70 11.69
N PHE A 486 4.14 39.36 10.77
CA PHE A 486 4.36 38.86 9.41
C PHE A 486 5.70 39.32 8.79
N PHE A 487 6.81 39.28 9.54
CA PHE A 487 8.13 39.65 9.01
C PHE A 487 9.02 38.41 8.71
N ASP A 488 10.10 38.59 7.95
CA ASP A 488 11.09 37.56 7.58
C ASP A 488 10.55 36.33 6.82
N ASN A 489 9.40 36.50 6.17
CA ASN A 489 8.78 35.45 5.35
C ASN A 489 9.49 35.22 4.02
N LYS A 490 9.48 33.98 3.53
CA LYS A 490 10.05 33.60 2.22
C LYS A 490 8.95 33.19 1.23
N PHE A 491 8.91 33.86 0.07
CA PHE A 491 7.89 33.67 -0.98
C PHE A 491 8.48 33.30 -2.35
N GLN A 492 9.73 32.84 -2.44
CA GLN A 492 10.31 32.54 -3.75
C GLN A 492 9.52 31.41 -4.42
N SER A 493 9.14 31.60 -5.69
CA SER A 493 8.31 30.66 -6.48
C SER A 493 6.92 30.36 -5.90
N THR A 494 6.43 31.15 -4.93
CA THR A 494 5.11 30.97 -4.33
C THR A 494 4.01 31.55 -5.22
N GLU A 495 2.90 30.83 -5.39
CA GLU A 495 1.71 31.35 -6.07
C GLU A 495 0.90 32.22 -5.10
N LEU A 496 0.64 33.48 -5.51
CA LEU A 496 0.04 34.53 -4.68
C LEU A 496 -1.14 35.21 -5.37
N SER A 497 -1.69 34.59 -6.41
CA SER A 497 -2.86 35.10 -7.12
C SER A 497 -4.00 35.45 -6.15
N ASN A 498 -4.47 36.70 -6.20
CA ASN A 498 -5.52 37.23 -5.33
C ASN A 498 -5.20 37.23 -3.82
N ALA A 499 -3.93 37.13 -3.41
CA ALA A 499 -3.55 37.30 -2.01
C ALA A 499 -3.62 38.78 -1.58
N ASN A 500 -4.03 39.03 -0.34
CA ASN A 500 -4.21 40.36 0.23
C ASN A 500 -3.17 40.66 1.33
N PHE A 501 -2.36 41.70 1.09
CA PHE A 501 -1.31 42.19 1.99
C PHE A 501 -1.57 43.63 2.47
N GLU A 502 -2.78 44.17 2.31
CA GLU A 502 -3.09 45.55 2.67
C GLU A 502 -2.82 45.83 4.16
N GLY A 503 -1.91 46.76 4.46
CA GLY A 503 -1.57 47.13 5.84
C GLY A 503 -0.74 46.09 6.60
N VAL A 504 -0.22 45.06 5.93
CA VAL A 504 0.67 44.06 6.53
C VAL A 504 2.09 44.62 6.64
N ASP A 505 2.66 44.57 7.85
CA ASP A 505 4.05 44.92 8.08
C ASP A 505 4.96 43.72 7.80
N MET A 506 5.79 43.85 6.77
CA MET A 506 6.68 42.79 6.26
C MET A 506 8.14 42.98 6.66
N PHE A 507 8.47 44.05 7.38
CA PHE A 507 9.85 44.40 7.73
C PHE A 507 10.08 44.25 9.23
N SER A 508 11.23 43.72 9.63
CA SER A 508 11.69 43.80 11.02
C SER A 508 12.26 45.20 11.26
N ASP A 509 11.84 45.90 12.32
CA ASP A 509 12.50 47.13 12.80
C ASP A 509 13.98 46.92 13.16
#